data_AF-A0A1G9TW14-F1
#
_entry.id   AF-A0A1G9TW14-F1
#
_cell.length_a   1.000
_cell.length_b   1.000
_cell.length_c   1.000
_cell.angle_alpha   90.00
_cell.angle_beta   90.00
_cell.angle_gamma   90.00
#
_symmetry.space_group_name_H-M   'P 1'
#
loop_
_entity.id
_entity.type
_entity.pdbx_description
1 polymer ?
#
loop_
_entity_poly.entity_id
_entity_poly.type
_entity_poly.pdbx_seq_one_letter_code
_entity_poly.pdbx_strand_id
1 'polypeptide(L)'
;MKPVFQMQRTMLESSQQATHDVVEAQKEAVTQMTESVEQYQTLSEQNAELSKKAVHAYFDAVESMMPEGSVDFEEFEQMLDEQYDALTENQAQMMEAALETMEENADAFDQYADSYTEVVDSSFDSFLEAHERMEASFEDASEQLEDATEELSA
;
A
#
# COMPACT_ATOMS: atom_id res chain seq x y z
N MET A 1 -28.44 -28.99 -16.94
CA MET A 1 -27.93 -27.63 -17.20
C MET A 1 -27.66 -26.85 -15.91
N LYS A 2 -28.56 -26.85 -14.91
CA LYS A 2 -28.36 -26.24 -13.57
C LYS A 2 -26.97 -26.43 -12.92
N PRO A 3 -26.35 -27.63 -12.91
CA PRO A 3 -25.05 -27.82 -12.28
C PRO A 3 -23.93 -27.04 -12.98
N VAL A 4 -24.04 -26.84 -14.30
CA VAL A 4 -23.06 -26.08 -15.08
C VAL A 4 -23.20 -24.59 -14.79
N PHE A 5 -24.43 -24.07 -14.70
CA PHE A 5 -24.69 -22.66 -14.34
C PHE A 5 -24.24 -22.33 -12.92
N GLN A 6 -24.52 -23.21 -11.94
CA GLN A 6 -24.00 -23.04 -10.57
C GLN A 6 -22.47 -23.03 -10.53
N MET A 7 -21.83 -23.95 -11.26
CA MET A 7 -20.38 -24.00 -11.34
C MET A 7 -19.80 -22.71 -11.96
N GLN A 8 -20.42 -22.19 -13.02
CA GLN A 8 -20.03 -20.92 -13.65
C GLN A 8 -20.19 -19.73 -12.70
N ARG A 9 -21.30 -19.66 -11.96
CA ARG A 9 -21.53 -18.64 -10.92
C ARG A 9 -20.44 -18.66 -9.86
N THR A 10 -20.14 -19.83 -9.29
CA THR A 10 -19.09 -19.98 -8.27
C THR A 10 -17.71 -19.58 -8.80
N MET A 11 -17.39 -19.92 -10.06
CA MET A 11 -16.13 -19.47 -10.67
C MET A 11 -16.08 -17.96 -10.84
N LEU A 12 -17.21 -17.34 -11.19
CA LEU A 12 -17.32 -15.89 -11.38
C LEU A 12 -17.12 -15.14 -10.05
N GLU A 13 -17.85 -15.55 -9.00
CA GLU A 13 -17.73 -15.02 -7.63
C GLU A 13 -16.30 -15.19 -7.09
N SER A 14 -15.68 -16.33 -7.37
CA SER A 14 -14.27 -16.58 -7.01
C SER A 14 -13.31 -15.63 -7.75
N SER A 15 -13.55 -15.35 -9.03
CA SER A 15 -12.74 -14.40 -9.81
C SER A 15 -12.91 -12.96 -9.32
N GLN A 16 -14.13 -12.58 -8.91
CA GLN A 16 -14.40 -11.28 -8.31
C GLN A 16 -13.64 -11.14 -7.00
N GLN A 17 -13.75 -12.13 -6.11
CA GLN A 17 -13.01 -12.14 -4.85
C GLN A 17 -11.51 -12.06 -5.06
N ALA A 18 -10.96 -12.85 -5.99
CA ALA A 18 -9.53 -12.81 -6.29
C ALA A 18 -9.07 -11.44 -6.80
N THR A 19 -9.94 -10.72 -7.51
CA THR A 19 -9.64 -9.34 -7.97
C THR A 19 -9.58 -8.38 -6.78
N HIS A 20 -10.56 -8.46 -5.87
CA HIS A 20 -10.55 -7.69 -4.62
C HIS A 20 -9.30 -7.99 -3.79
N ASP A 21 -8.98 -9.27 -3.57
CA ASP A 21 -7.82 -9.68 -2.77
C ASP A 21 -6.51 -9.13 -3.34
N VAL A 22 -6.36 -9.12 -4.67
CA VAL A 22 -5.17 -8.60 -5.35
C VAL A 22 -5.07 -7.08 -5.23
N VAL A 23 -6.19 -6.37 -5.29
CA VAL A 23 -6.22 -4.91 -5.12
C VAL A 23 -5.91 -4.54 -3.67
N GLU A 24 -6.52 -5.23 -2.72
CA GLU A 24 -6.28 -5.02 -1.28
C GLU A 24 -4.82 -5.30 -0.92
N ALA A 25 -4.23 -6.37 -1.45
CA ALA A 25 -2.81 -6.67 -1.25
C ALA A 25 -1.89 -5.56 -1.81
N GLN A 26 -2.27 -4.90 -2.90
CA GLN A 26 -1.52 -3.76 -3.44
C GLN A 26 -1.68 -2.52 -2.56
N LYS A 27 -2.89 -2.24 -2.05
CA LYS A 27 -3.16 -1.14 -1.10
C LYS A 27 -2.32 -1.31 0.18
N GLU A 28 -2.32 -2.51 0.75
CA GLU A 28 -1.52 -2.82 1.95
C GLU A 28 -0.01 -2.67 1.68
N ALA A 29 0.47 -3.12 0.52
CA ALA A 29 1.88 -2.98 0.15
C ALA A 29 2.32 -1.51 0.02
N VAL A 30 1.49 -0.66 -0.58
CA VAL A 30 1.76 0.79 -0.69
C VAL A 30 1.77 1.45 0.70
N THR A 31 0.83 1.07 1.56
CA THR A 31 0.74 1.57 2.94
C THR A 31 1.99 1.17 3.74
N GLN A 32 2.35 -0.12 3.75
CA GLN A 32 3.54 -0.61 4.43
C GLN A 32 4.84 0.03 3.91
N MET A 33 4.91 0.29 2.60
CA MET A 33 6.07 0.97 2.03
C MET A 33 6.21 2.39 2.59
N THR A 34 5.10 3.12 2.69
CA THR A 34 5.07 4.50 3.23
C THR A 34 5.47 4.49 4.71
N GLU A 35 4.85 3.63 5.52
CA GLU A 35 5.20 3.43 6.95
C GLU A 35 6.68 3.03 7.15
N SER A 36 7.23 2.22 6.24
CA SER A 36 8.63 1.79 6.31
C SER A 36 9.60 2.96 6.08
N VAL A 37 9.25 3.91 5.20
CA VAL A 37 10.06 5.10 4.95
C VAL A 37 9.97 6.06 6.14
N GLU A 38 8.80 6.24 6.74
CA GLU A 38 8.62 7.04 7.96
C GLU A 38 9.45 6.47 9.12
N GLN A 39 9.41 5.15 9.29
CA GLN A 39 10.22 4.46 10.29
C GLN A 39 11.73 4.63 10.02
N TYR A 40 12.15 4.60 8.74
CA TYR A 40 13.54 4.86 8.37
C TYR A 40 13.96 6.30 8.68
N GLN A 41 13.13 7.30 8.42
CA GLN A 41 13.39 8.70 8.79
C GLN A 41 13.63 8.82 10.29
N THR A 42 12.72 8.27 11.10
CA THR A 42 12.80 8.30 12.56
C THR A 42 14.09 7.65 13.09
N LEU A 43 14.53 6.54 12.48
CA LEU A 43 15.80 5.88 12.82
C LEU A 43 17.02 6.69 12.37
N SER A 44 16.95 7.32 11.19
CA SER A 44 18.01 8.17 10.66
C SER A 44 18.28 9.37 11.59
N GLU A 45 17.23 10.03 12.06
CA GLU A 45 17.32 11.15 13.01
C GLU A 45 17.96 10.72 14.34
N GLN A 46 17.51 9.59 14.89
CA GLN A 46 18.10 9.03 16.11
C GLN A 46 19.58 8.67 15.93
N ASN A 47 19.95 8.09 14.78
CA ASN A 47 21.33 7.73 14.48
C ASN A 47 22.23 8.96 14.30
N ALA A 48 21.69 10.03 13.72
CA ALA A 48 22.40 11.28 13.58
C ALA A 48 22.70 11.92 14.95
N GLU A 49 21.71 11.97 15.83
CA GLU A 49 21.87 12.41 17.22
C GLU A 49 22.90 11.58 18.01
N LEU A 50 22.88 10.25 17.83
CA LEU A 50 23.86 9.36 18.44
C LEU A 50 25.27 9.62 17.92
N SER A 51 25.41 9.85 16.61
CA SER A 51 26.70 10.12 15.97
C SER A 51 27.26 11.47 16.45
N LYS A 52 26.43 12.52 16.54
CA LYS A 52 26.81 13.81 17.12
C LYS A 52 27.36 13.66 18.54
N LYS A 53 26.64 12.93 19.40
CA LYS A 53 27.07 12.64 20.78
C LYS A 53 28.37 11.85 20.85
N ALA A 54 28.60 10.91 19.93
CA ALA A 54 29.84 10.14 19.88
C ALA A 54 31.04 11.00 19.47
N VAL A 55 30.83 11.97 18.57
CA VAL A 55 31.85 12.94 18.17
C VAL A 55 32.22 13.85 19.34
N HIS A 56 31.24 14.41 20.06
CA HIS A 56 31.49 15.18 21.28
C HIS A 56 32.27 14.37 22.32
N ALA A 57 31.84 13.14 22.61
CA ALA A 57 32.54 12.28 23.57
C ALA A 57 33.99 11.97 23.17
N TYR A 58 34.30 11.93 21.87
CA TYR A 58 35.67 11.78 21.38
C TYR A 58 36.50 13.03 21.63
N PHE A 59 35.96 14.23 21.35
CA PHE A 59 36.66 15.49 21.59
C PHE A 59 36.85 15.77 23.08
N ASP A 60 35.83 15.55 23.91
CA ASP A 60 35.91 15.60 25.39
C ASP A 60 37.06 14.73 25.92
N ALA A 61 37.19 13.51 25.38
CA ALA A 61 38.25 12.58 25.79
C ALA A 61 39.64 13.09 25.37
N VAL A 62 39.78 13.66 24.18
CA VAL A 62 41.04 14.24 23.70
C VAL A 62 41.43 15.47 24.52
N GLU A 63 40.47 16.37 24.79
CA GLU A 63 40.68 17.57 25.61
C GLU A 63 41.16 17.19 27.02
N SER A 64 40.54 16.17 27.64
CA SER A 64 40.91 15.70 28.98
C SER A 64 42.36 15.18 29.10
N MET A 65 43.00 14.82 27.99
CA MET A 65 44.38 14.33 27.94
C MET A 65 45.40 15.44 27.67
N MET A 66 44.94 16.66 27.38
CA MET A 66 45.78 17.80 27.03
C MET A 66 46.00 18.77 28.21
N PRO A 67 47.13 19.50 28.26
CA PRO A 67 47.33 20.57 29.25
C PRO A 67 46.28 21.66 29.08
N GLU A 68 45.71 22.16 30.18
CA GLU A 68 44.73 23.24 30.16
C GLU A 68 45.23 24.45 29.33
N GLY A 69 44.40 24.92 28.39
CA GLY A 69 44.67 26.10 27.56
C GLY A 69 45.63 25.88 26.38
N SER A 70 45.93 24.62 26.02
CA SER A 70 46.85 24.32 24.90
C SER A 70 46.22 24.41 23.51
N VAL A 71 44.94 24.08 23.36
CA VAL A 71 44.13 24.26 22.13
C VAL A 71 42.71 24.61 22.56
N ASP A 72 42.08 25.52 21.83
CA ASP A 72 40.66 25.84 21.97
C ASP A 72 39.85 24.94 21.01
N PHE A 73 39.16 23.94 21.57
CA PHE A 73 38.33 23.02 20.79
C PHE A 73 36.89 23.52 20.64
N GLU A 74 36.44 24.52 21.42
CA GLU A 74 35.06 25.00 21.40
C GLU A 74 34.67 25.56 20.02
N GLU A 75 35.53 26.37 19.40
CA GLU A 75 35.25 26.95 18.08
C GLU A 75 35.15 25.86 16.99
N PHE A 76 35.93 24.79 17.10
CA PHE A 76 35.91 23.68 16.15
C PHE A 76 34.69 22.78 16.34
N GLU A 77 34.33 22.47 17.60
CA GLU A 77 33.12 21.74 17.94
C GLU A 77 31.87 22.49 17.49
N GLN A 78 31.81 23.81 17.72
CA GLN A 78 30.68 24.63 17.32
C GLN A 78 30.52 24.68 15.79
N MET A 79 31.61 24.79 15.04
CA MET A 79 31.58 24.71 13.57
C MET A 79 31.16 23.32 13.06
N LEU A 80 31.57 22.25 13.73
CA LEU A 80 31.14 20.89 13.40
C LEU A 80 29.66 20.68 13.69
N ASP A 81 29.18 21.17 14.83
CA ASP A 81 27.78 21.11 15.22
C ASP A 81 26.89 21.85 14.23
N GLU A 82 27.24 23.07 13.85
CA GLU A 82 26.50 23.84 12.84
C GLU A 82 26.44 23.10 11.49
N GLN A 83 27.55 22.50 11.06
CA GLN A 83 27.56 21.70 9.82
C GLN A 83 26.72 20.43 9.94
N TYR A 84 26.78 19.76 11.08
CA TYR A 84 26.01 18.54 11.31
C TYR A 84 24.52 18.84 11.31
N ASP A 85 24.11 19.87 12.06
CA ASP A 85 22.72 20.32 12.18
C ASP A 85 22.18 20.80 10.84
N ALA A 86 22.96 21.58 10.08
CA ALA A 86 22.54 22.02 8.74
C ALA A 86 22.33 20.84 7.77
N LEU A 87 23.16 19.80 7.85
CA LEU A 87 23.04 18.61 7.00
C LEU A 87 21.84 17.76 7.39
N THR A 88 21.65 17.49 8.68
CA THR A 88 20.53 16.67 9.18
C THR A 88 19.20 17.39 9.00
N GLU A 89 19.13 18.69 9.27
CA GLU A 89 17.91 19.47 9.08
C GLU A 89 17.50 19.50 7.60
N ASN A 90 18.45 19.73 6.69
CA ASN A 90 18.17 19.69 5.26
C ASN A 90 17.75 18.29 4.78
N GLN A 91 18.38 17.23 5.31
CA GLN A 91 17.98 15.85 5.02
C GLN A 91 16.57 15.55 5.53
N ALA A 92 16.23 15.97 6.75
CA ALA A 92 14.93 15.77 7.36
C ALA A 92 13.84 16.48 6.56
N GLN A 93 14.03 17.74 6.19
CA GLN A 93 13.09 18.50 5.36
C GLN A 93 12.85 17.85 4.00
N MET A 94 13.91 17.33 3.35
CA MET A 94 13.75 16.63 2.08
C MET A 94 13.00 15.29 2.23
N MET A 95 13.24 14.55 3.31
CA MET A 95 12.52 13.31 3.59
C MET A 95 11.06 13.57 3.94
N GLU A 96 10.78 14.57 4.77
CA GLU A 96 9.41 14.94 5.15
C GLU A 96 8.58 15.32 3.92
N ALA A 97 9.12 16.17 3.03
CA ALA A 97 8.45 16.53 1.78
C ALA A 97 8.23 15.30 0.85
N ALA A 98 9.18 14.36 0.83
CA ALA A 98 9.06 13.13 0.06
C ALA A 98 7.98 12.20 0.66
N LEU A 99 7.90 12.10 1.99
CA LEU A 99 6.90 11.32 2.70
C LEU A 99 5.51 11.88 2.50
N GLU A 100 5.32 13.20 2.64
CA GLU A 100 4.04 13.87 2.36
C GLU A 100 3.57 13.54 0.93
N THR A 101 4.49 13.63 -0.04
CA THR A 101 4.19 13.25 -1.44
C THR A 101 3.84 11.76 -1.57
N MET A 102 4.49 10.86 -0.83
CA MET A 102 4.19 9.43 -0.86
C MET A 102 2.83 9.13 -0.24
N GLU A 103 2.49 9.76 0.89
CA GLU A 103 1.19 9.65 1.56
C GLU A 103 0.06 10.14 0.65
N GLU A 104 0.22 11.34 0.04
CA GLU A 104 -0.76 11.86 -0.93
C GLU A 104 -0.99 10.90 -2.10
N ASN A 105 0.09 10.27 -2.61
CA ASN A 105 -0.02 9.29 -3.68
C ASN A 105 -0.64 7.96 -3.22
N ALA A 106 -0.37 7.53 -1.99
CA ALA A 106 -0.98 6.35 -1.38
C ALA A 106 -2.50 6.54 -1.23
N ASP A 107 -2.92 7.69 -0.72
CA ASP A 107 -4.34 8.06 -0.59
C ASP A 107 -5.03 8.16 -1.97
N ALA A 108 -4.34 8.73 -2.96
CA ALA A 108 -4.86 8.79 -4.33
C ALA A 108 -4.99 7.38 -4.94
N PHE A 109 -4.04 6.49 -4.67
CA PHE A 109 -4.08 5.09 -5.10
C PHE A 109 -5.21 4.33 -4.42
N ASP A 110 -5.42 4.51 -3.12
CA ASP A 110 -6.50 3.92 -2.33
C ASP A 110 -7.88 4.26 -2.93
N GLN A 111 -8.14 5.56 -3.17
CA GLN A 111 -9.38 6.01 -3.79
C GLN A 111 -9.57 5.47 -5.21
N TYR A 112 -8.49 5.40 -5.99
CA TYR A 112 -8.53 4.81 -7.33
C TYR A 112 -8.83 3.31 -7.28
N ALA A 113 -8.20 2.59 -6.37
CA ALA A 113 -8.39 1.16 -6.16
C ALA A 113 -9.84 0.84 -5.77
N ASP A 114 -10.42 1.61 -4.86
CA ASP A 114 -11.82 1.48 -4.47
C ASP A 114 -12.78 1.77 -5.63
N SER A 115 -12.52 2.83 -6.39
CA SER A 115 -13.30 3.14 -7.59
C SER A 115 -13.20 2.01 -8.63
N TYR A 116 -12.03 1.39 -8.75
CA TYR A 116 -11.80 0.29 -9.68
C TYR A 116 -12.55 -0.97 -9.24
N THR A 117 -12.51 -1.34 -7.96
CA THR A 117 -13.24 -2.51 -7.44
C THR A 117 -14.74 -2.34 -7.53
N GLU A 118 -15.28 -1.14 -7.29
CA GLU A 118 -16.71 -0.84 -7.51
C GLU A 118 -17.14 -1.05 -8.98
N VAL A 119 -16.33 -0.60 -9.94
CA VAL A 119 -16.61 -0.81 -11.38
C VAL A 119 -16.55 -2.29 -11.74
N VAL A 120 -15.58 -3.02 -11.16
CA VAL A 120 -15.46 -4.47 -11.31
C VAL A 120 -16.72 -5.15 -10.81
N ASP A 121 -17.15 -4.85 -9.58
CA ASP A 121 -18.35 -5.43 -8.95
C ASP A 121 -19.60 -5.18 -9.79
N SER A 122 -19.81 -3.92 -10.22
CA SER A 122 -20.94 -3.57 -11.08
C SER A 122 -20.95 -4.35 -12.41
N SER A 123 -19.76 -4.61 -12.97
CA SER A 123 -19.60 -5.40 -14.19
C SER A 123 -19.90 -6.89 -13.97
N PHE A 124 -19.45 -7.45 -12.84
CA PHE A 124 -19.74 -8.82 -12.43
C PHE A 124 -21.24 -9.02 -12.17
N ASP A 125 -21.89 -8.12 -11.44
CA ASP A 125 -23.32 -8.15 -11.18
C ASP A 125 -24.13 -8.10 -12.48
N SER A 126 -23.79 -7.17 -13.38
CA SER A 126 -24.44 -7.05 -14.69
C SER A 126 -24.31 -8.34 -15.51
N PHE A 127 -23.14 -8.99 -15.44
CA PHE A 127 -22.90 -10.26 -16.12
C PHE A 127 -23.71 -11.40 -15.49
N LEU A 128 -23.76 -11.50 -14.16
CA LEU A 128 -24.56 -12.50 -13.45
C LEU A 128 -26.04 -12.37 -13.78
N GLU A 129 -26.58 -11.15 -13.75
CA GLU A 129 -27.98 -10.92 -14.11
C GLU A 129 -28.29 -11.34 -15.56
N ALA A 130 -27.38 -11.05 -16.51
CA ALA A 130 -27.55 -11.49 -17.90
C ALA A 130 -27.54 -13.03 -18.00
N HIS A 131 -26.70 -13.68 -17.20
CA HIS A 131 -26.59 -15.14 -17.16
C HIS A 131 -27.83 -15.80 -16.53
N GLU A 132 -28.38 -15.23 -15.46
CA GLU A 132 -29.64 -15.67 -14.84
C GLU A 132 -30.83 -15.55 -15.80
N ARG A 133 -30.92 -14.45 -16.56
CA ARG A 133 -31.95 -14.29 -17.61
C ARG A 133 -31.84 -15.35 -18.69
N MET A 134 -30.60 -15.73 -19.05
CA MET A 134 -30.37 -16.80 -20.02
C MET A 134 -30.74 -18.17 -19.47
N GLU A 135 -30.43 -18.48 -18.20
CA GLU A 135 -30.85 -19.71 -17.53
C GLU A 135 -32.39 -19.85 -17.54
N ALA A 136 -33.11 -18.79 -17.14
CA ALA A 136 -34.57 -18.79 -17.16
C ALA A 136 -35.14 -19.04 -18.58
N SER A 137 -34.56 -18.39 -19.61
CA SER A 137 -34.98 -18.63 -21.00
C SER A 137 -34.72 -20.06 -21.47
N PHE A 138 -33.67 -20.72 -20.98
CA PHE A 138 -33.39 -22.12 -21.28
C PHE A 138 -34.32 -23.07 -20.53
N GLU A 139 -34.68 -22.77 -19.29
CA GLU A 139 -35.70 -23.52 -18.54
C GLU A 139 -37.04 -23.46 -19.26
N ASP A 140 -37.51 -22.27 -19.60
CA ASP A 140 -38.78 -22.07 -20.33
C ASP A 140 -38.81 -22.81 -21.67
N ALA A 141 -37.69 -22.82 -22.40
CA ALA A 141 -37.59 -23.53 -23.68
C ALA A 141 -37.58 -25.07 -23.49
N SER A 142 -36.96 -25.55 -22.40
CA SER A 142 -36.95 -26.97 -22.05
C SER A 142 -38.34 -27.47 -21.66
N GLU A 143 -39.07 -26.70 -20.85
CA GLU A 143 -40.45 -27.01 -20.46
C GLU A 143 -41.38 -27.05 -21.68
N GLN A 144 -41.29 -26.05 -22.58
CA GLN A 144 -42.07 -26.05 -23.83
C GLN A 144 -41.78 -27.26 -24.74
N LEU A 145 -40.52 -27.73 -24.77
CA LEU A 145 -40.15 -28.92 -25.52
C LEU A 145 -40.69 -30.20 -24.88
N GLU A 146 -40.68 -30.30 -23.55
CA GLU A 146 -41.29 -31.42 -22.83
C GLU A 146 -42.80 -31.48 -23.09
N ASP A 147 -43.51 -30.36 -22.92
CA ASP A 147 -44.95 -30.26 -23.19
C ASP A 147 -45.30 -30.68 -24.63
N ALA A 148 -44.56 -30.18 -25.62
CA ALA A 148 -44.77 -30.53 -27.03
C ALA A 148 -44.49 -32.02 -27.32
N THR A 149 -43.54 -32.63 -26.61
CA THR A 149 -43.22 -34.04 -26.77
C THR A 149 -44.29 -34.92 -26.11
N GLU A 150 -44.81 -34.52 -24.96
CA GLU A 150 -45.93 -35.19 -24.30
C GLU A 150 -47.19 -35.14 -25.18
N GLU A 151 -47.53 -33.99 -25.76
CA GLU A 151 -48.68 -33.82 -26.66
C GLU A 151 -48.58 -34.67 -27.93
N LEU A 152 -47.38 -34.84 -28.50
CA LEU A 152 -47.15 -35.69 -29.68
C LEU A 152 -47.17 -37.20 -29.36
N SER A 153 -47.00 -37.57 -28.09
CA SER A 153 -46.94 -38.96 -27.63
C SER A 153 -48.26 -39.47 -27.03
N ALA A 154 -49.25 -38.59 -26.86
CA ALA A 154 -50.62 -38.88 -26.41
C ALA A 154 -51.55 -39.27 -27.57
#